data_AF-A0AB32ZWU3-F1
#
_entry.id   AF-A0AB32ZWU3-F1
#
_cell.length_a   1.000
_cell.length_b   1.000
_cell.length_c   1.000
_cell.angle_alpha   90.00
_cell.angle_beta   90.00
_cell.angle_gamma   90.00
#
_symmetry.space_group_name_H-M   'P 1'
#
loop_
_entity.id
_entity.type
_entity.pdbx_description
1 polymer ?
#
loop_
_entity_poly.entity_id
_entity_poly.type
_entity_poly.pdbx_seq_one_letter_code
_entity_poly.pdbx_strand_id
1 'polypeptide(L)'
;MRPSLTYVGTLDDVVERFPWQFDADINYFNQLLVRKAILGEKILINDGYLLNNSAARQAILNPSCSPLTSLIEQGFVRILSRNADLVSLPEKMADQGVASFNVLKNSAEWPSLKRELRKWQPLLEETDNFIPWPEKHISHGFDQMIMRLAERTPENLSISSVSHDQWRRVFDLYEQSNRYDKEATRTRWESAVTEYLADNHQGRLAMMHLACEAYHYNFGVCLGSQTSLSKQQILVETRFSSAFADLSKVDQELQMQHVSIPGLRVPQNISMNSGPKWAELVSPFSDVGKQLRAYRQAQDDYFSGQGTEECLTAEARAYSKQLSSLFGEKQSESAVARVAIGVGFFAAGLMAAGPEVAAVLWLTENYLYPTITRKFKLRDREFFSKNTALPTQTVSSALSSVVLDPVQIKELASTIPDFK
;
A
#
# COMPACT_ATOMS: atom_id res chain seq x y z
N MET A 1 -3.93 20.25 -2.34
CA MET A 1 -4.12 18.79 -2.43
C MET A 1 -4.89 18.30 -1.20
N ARG A 2 -5.79 17.32 -1.32
CA ARG A 2 -6.36 16.66 -0.13
C ARG A 2 -5.26 15.84 0.55
N PRO A 3 -5.13 15.88 1.90
CA PRO A 3 -4.22 14.99 2.60
C PRO A 3 -4.50 13.53 2.25
N SER A 4 -3.45 12.74 2.07
CA SER A 4 -3.55 11.35 1.68
C SER A 4 -3.06 10.43 2.80
N LEU A 5 -3.77 9.32 3.04
CA LEU A 5 -3.34 8.21 3.89
C LEU A 5 -3.22 6.95 3.04
N THR A 6 -2.11 6.24 3.20
CA THR A 6 -1.86 4.99 2.48
C THR A 6 -2.08 3.80 3.41
N TYR A 7 -3.12 3.01 3.16
CA TYR A 7 -3.30 1.70 3.77
C TYR A 7 -2.26 0.73 3.22
N VAL A 8 -1.35 0.22 4.06
CA VAL A 8 -0.22 -0.62 3.62
C VAL A 8 -0.55 -2.11 3.71
N GLY A 9 -1.23 -2.63 2.70
CA GLY A 9 -1.57 -4.06 2.57
C GLY A 9 -0.35 -4.96 2.36
N THR A 10 0.77 -4.42 1.90
CA THR A 10 2.05 -5.14 1.79
C THR A 10 2.59 -5.68 3.11
N LEU A 11 2.11 -5.16 4.24
CA LEU A 11 2.47 -5.61 5.59
C LEU A 11 1.55 -6.69 6.18
N ASP A 12 0.61 -7.19 5.38
CA ASP A 12 -0.31 -8.24 5.77
C ASP A 12 0.43 -9.55 6.10
N ASP A 13 0.09 -10.19 7.22
CA ASP A 13 0.71 -11.45 7.66
C ASP A 13 0.46 -12.61 6.68
N VAL A 14 -0.60 -12.54 5.87
CA VAL A 14 -0.84 -13.52 4.80
C VAL A 14 0.11 -13.28 3.62
N VAL A 15 0.51 -12.04 3.35
CA VAL A 15 1.55 -11.74 2.36
C VAL A 15 2.91 -12.27 2.85
N GLU A 16 3.18 -12.26 4.15
CA GLU A 16 4.37 -12.90 4.72
C GLU A 16 4.35 -14.43 4.53
N ARG A 17 3.19 -15.10 4.71
CA ARG A 17 3.04 -16.56 4.50
C ARG A 17 3.03 -16.97 3.03
N PHE A 18 2.45 -16.14 2.17
CA PHE A 18 2.35 -16.35 0.72
C PHE A 18 3.02 -15.18 0.00
N PRO A 19 4.36 -15.13 0.01
CA PRO A 19 5.12 -13.99 -0.48
C PRO A 19 4.78 -13.70 -1.93
N TRP A 20 4.72 -12.40 -2.25
CA TRP A 20 4.66 -11.92 -3.63
C TRP A 20 6.08 -12.01 -4.22
N GLN A 21 6.51 -10.97 -4.94
CA GLN A 21 7.85 -10.92 -5.56
C GLN A 21 8.91 -10.31 -4.63
N PHE A 22 8.68 -10.33 -3.31
CA PHE A 22 9.58 -9.75 -2.31
C PHE A 22 9.51 -10.54 -1.00
N ASP A 23 10.59 -10.47 -0.24
CA ASP A 23 10.66 -10.99 1.12
C ASP A 23 10.15 -9.93 2.09
N ALA A 24 9.10 -10.25 2.86
CA ALA A 24 8.49 -9.33 3.84
C ALA A 24 9.32 -9.24 5.14
N ASP A 25 10.62 -9.00 5.02
CA ASP A 25 11.57 -8.92 6.13
C ASP A 25 11.73 -7.50 6.70
N ILE A 26 12.59 -7.35 7.70
CA ILE A 26 12.87 -6.04 8.31
C ILE A 26 13.50 -5.03 7.34
N ASN A 27 14.24 -5.50 6.32
CA ASN A 27 14.84 -4.62 5.33
C ASN A 27 13.75 -4.04 4.44
N TYR A 28 12.83 -4.86 3.93
CA TYR A 28 11.66 -4.42 3.17
C TYR A 28 10.79 -3.46 4.00
N PHE A 29 10.50 -3.84 5.25
CA PHE A 29 9.72 -3.01 6.17
C PHE A 29 10.33 -1.62 6.36
N ASN A 30 11.64 -1.55 6.61
CA ASN A 30 12.35 -0.28 6.76
C ASN A 30 12.40 0.50 5.46
N GLN A 31 12.68 -0.14 4.32
CA GLN A 31 12.65 0.51 3.01
C GLN A 31 11.29 1.13 2.71
N LEU A 32 10.21 0.41 3.03
CA LEU A 32 8.84 0.93 2.94
C LEU A 32 8.68 2.20 3.77
N LEU A 33 9.01 2.15 5.07
CA LEU A 33 8.87 3.29 5.98
C LEU A 33 9.70 4.50 5.52
N VAL A 34 10.96 4.28 5.16
CA VAL A 34 11.89 5.31 4.68
C VAL A 34 11.36 5.96 3.42
N ARG A 35 10.96 5.16 2.42
CA ARG A 35 10.38 5.65 1.17
C ARG A 35 9.16 6.52 1.43
N LYS A 36 8.23 6.03 2.24
CA LYS A 36 6.99 6.76 2.56
C LYS A 36 7.31 8.07 3.26
N ALA A 37 8.21 8.08 4.24
CA ALA A 37 8.65 9.28 4.95
C ALA A 37 9.29 10.31 3.99
N ILE A 38 10.21 9.87 3.12
CA ILE A 38 10.86 10.74 2.12
C ILE A 38 9.84 11.33 1.13
N LEU A 39 8.83 10.56 0.73
CA LEU A 39 7.81 11.02 -0.21
C LEU A 39 6.65 11.77 0.47
N GLY A 40 6.65 11.87 1.80
CA GLY A 40 5.57 12.48 2.56
C GLY A 40 4.23 11.73 2.44
N GLU A 41 4.28 10.42 2.23
CA GLU A 41 3.11 9.55 2.10
C GLU A 41 2.74 8.97 3.46
N LYS A 42 1.82 9.61 4.19
CA LYS A 42 1.39 9.13 5.50
C LYS A 42 0.86 7.70 5.43
N ILE A 43 1.12 6.93 6.48
CA ILE A 43 0.89 5.48 6.51
C ILE A 43 -0.28 5.18 7.46
N LEU A 44 -1.11 4.22 7.07
CA LEU A 44 -2.12 3.60 7.91
C LEU A 44 -1.84 2.08 7.98
N ILE A 45 -1.52 1.58 9.18
CA ILE A 45 -1.24 0.15 9.44
C ILE A 45 -2.38 -0.44 10.24
N ASN A 46 -2.88 -1.60 9.83
CA ASN A 46 -3.84 -2.40 10.58
C ASN A 46 -3.22 -2.92 11.88
N ASP A 47 -3.91 -2.83 13.02
CA ASP A 47 -3.46 -3.36 14.31
C ASP A 47 -3.04 -4.85 14.24
N GLY A 48 -3.73 -5.65 13.43
CA GLY A 48 -3.37 -7.04 13.19
C GLY A 48 -2.08 -7.21 12.39
N TYR A 49 -1.80 -6.32 11.43
CA TYR A 49 -0.54 -6.36 10.69
C TYR A 49 0.63 -5.96 11.58
N LEU A 50 0.45 -4.90 12.39
CA LEU A 50 1.46 -4.44 13.32
C LEU A 50 1.88 -5.53 14.33
N LEU A 51 0.94 -6.37 14.75
CA LEU A 51 1.19 -7.42 15.75
C LEU A 51 1.58 -8.78 15.13
N ASN A 52 1.05 -9.15 13.97
CA ASN A 52 1.30 -10.46 13.36
C ASN A 52 2.44 -10.46 12.33
N ASN A 53 2.84 -9.31 11.78
CA ASN A 53 4.00 -9.22 10.91
C ASN A 53 5.31 -9.32 11.71
N SER A 54 6.23 -10.20 11.31
CA SER A 54 7.47 -10.43 12.07
C SER A 54 8.41 -9.22 12.10
N ALA A 55 8.54 -8.50 10.98
CA ALA A 55 9.35 -7.28 10.90
C ALA A 55 8.80 -6.16 11.79
N ALA A 56 7.47 -6.00 11.83
CA ALA A 56 6.83 -5.04 12.72
C ALA A 56 7.08 -5.36 14.21
N ARG A 57 6.97 -6.63 14.61
CA ARG A 57 7.32 -7.05 15.98
C ARG A 57 8.78 -6.81 16.31
N GLN A 58 9.68 -7.13 15.38
CA GLN A 58 11.12 -6.87 15.54
C GLN A 58 11.38 -5.37 15.73
N ALA A 59 10.71 -4.51 14.97
CA ALA A 59 10.81 -3.05 15.10
C ALA A 59 10.28 -2.53 16.46
N ILE A 60 9.20 -3.12 16.99
CA ILE A 60 8.66 -2.77 18.32
C ILE A 60 9.62 -3.21 19.43
N LEU A 61 10.15 -4.44 19.34
CA LEU A 61 11.05 -5.01 20.35
C LEU A 61 12.45 -4.42 20.32
N ASN A 62 12.90 -3.97 19.15
CA ASN A 62 14.17 -3.31 18.96
C ASN A 62 13.99 -1.98 18.18
N PRO A 63 13.58 -0.90 18.86
CA PRO A 63 13.37 0.40 18.21
C PRO A 63 14.61 0.97 17.50
N SER A 64 15.82 0.48 17.81
CA SER A 64 17.03 0.93 17.14
C SER A 64 17.16 0.40 15.71
N CYS A 65 16.47 -0.69 15.36
CA CYS A 65 16.59 -1.29 14.03
C CYS A 65 15.58 -0.73 13.01
N SER A 66 14.67 0.18 13.40
CA SER A 66 13.60 0.66 12.53
C SER A 66 13.15 2.08 12.90
N PRO A 67 12.73 2.92 11.93
CA PRO A 67 12.17 4.23 12.23
C PRO A 67 10.72 4.20 12.76
N LEU A 68 10.10 3.01 12.85
CA LEU A 68 8.68 2.84 13.15
C LEU A 68 8.20 3.66 14.36
N THR A 69 8.86 3.52 15.52
CA THR A 69 8.47 4.19 16.76
C THR A 69 8.41 5.70 16.58
N SER A 70 9.47 6.28 16.02
CA SER A 70 9.56 7.73 15.80
C SER A 70 8.55 8.20 14.76
N LEU A 71 8.23 7.40 13.75
CA LEU A 71 7.19 7.76 12.77
C LEU A 71 5.77 7.70 13.38
N ILE A 72 5.53 6.80 14.32
CA ILE A 72 4.28 6.72 15.08
C ILE A 72 4.16 7.93 16.01
N GLU A 73 5.19 8.25 16.80
CA GLU A 73 5.21 9.40 17.72
C GLU A 73 4.85 10.73 17.04
N GLN A 74 5.17 10.85 15.74
CA GLN A 74 4.93 12.07 14.95
C GLN A 74 3.59 12.05 14.21
N GLY A 75 2.77 11.02 14.41
CA GLY A 75 1.49 10.84 13.71
C GLY A 75 1.64 10.67 12.19
N PHE A 76 2.84 10.25 11.73
CA PHE A 76 3.10 9.93 10.33
C PHE A 76 2.62 8.52 9.99
N VAL A 77 2.87 7.56 10.90
CA VAL A 77 2.25 6.24 10.90
C VAL A 77 1.07 6.27 11.88
N ARG A 78 -0.13 6.02 11.37
CA ARG A 78 -1.35 5.89 12.15
C ARG A 78 -1.79 4.43 12.21
N ILE A 79 -2.45 4.04 13.30
CA ILE A 79 -2.85 2.65 13.53
C ILE A 79 -4.36 2.52 13.35
N LEU A 80 -4.79 1.79 12.33
CA LEU A 80 -6.17 1.39 12.15
C LEU A 80 -6.49 0.31 13.19
N SER A 81 -7.34 0.64 14.16
CA SER A 81 -7.59 -0.25 15.31
C SER A 81 -9.05 -0.56 15.55
N ARG A 82 -9.31 -1.81 15.90
CA ARG A 82 -10.63 -2.34 16.30
C ARG A 82 -11.13 -1.76 17.62
N ASN A 83 -10.22 -1.54 18.56
CA ASN A 83 -10.54 -1.24 19.96
C ASN A 83 -9.59 -0.22 20.60
N ALA A 84 -8.66 0.36 19.83
CA ALA A 84 -7.61 1.25 20.33
C ALA A 84 -6.78 0.65 21.48
N ASP A 85 -6.61 -0.67 21.51
CA ASP A 85 -5.88 -1.38 22.56
C ASP A 85 -5.06 -2.52 21.99
N LEU A 86 -3.77 -2.27 21.80
CA LEU A 86 -2.84 -3.25 21.25
C LEU A 86 -2.42 -4.32 22.28
N VAL A 87 -2.60 -4.05 23.57
CA VAL A 87 -2.11 -4.90 24.66
C VAL A 87 -3.02 -6.11 24.86
N SER A 88 -4.35 -5.91 24.85
CA SER A 88 -5.31 -7.00 25.02
C SER A 88 -5.79 -7.62 23.70
N LEU A 89 -5.55 -6.97 22.56
CA LEU A 89 -6.04 -7.41 21.26
C LEU A 89 -5.63 -8.85 20.90
N PRO A 90 -4.36 -9.29 21.04
CA PRO A 90 -4.00 -10.66 20.68
C PRO A 90 -4.75 -11.73 21.46
N GLU A 91 -5.03 -11.49 22.74
CA GLU A 91 -5.78 -12.43 23.58
C GLU A 91 -7.23 -12.51 23.11
N LYS A 92 -7.88 -11.36 22.88
CA LYS A 92 -9.27 -11.28 22.39
C LYS A 92 -9.45 -11.93 21.01
N MET A 93 -8.55 -11.65 20.07
CA MET A 93 -8.65 -12.19 18.71
C MET A 93 -8.35 -13.69 18.64
N ALA A 94 -7.44 -14.19 19.49
CA ALA A 94 -7.22 -15.63 19.63
C ALA A 94 -8.48 -16.34 20.16
N ASP A 95 -9.15 -15.75 21.15
CA ASP A 95 -10.38 -16.30 21.72
C ASP A 95 -11.56 -16.27 20.71
N GLN A 96 -11.52 -15.40 19.70
CA GLN A 96 -12.44 -15.36 18.55
C GLN A 96 -12.08 -16.37 17.42
N GLY A 97 -11.03 -17.17 17.61
CA GLY A 97 -10.63 -18.21 16.65
C GLY A 97 -9.71 -17.73 15.53
N VAL A 98 -9.12 -16.53 15.63
CA VAL A 98 -8.15 -16.06 14.62
C VAL A 98 -6.78 -16.73 14.83
N ALA A 99 -6.41 -17.61 13.90
CA ALA A 99 -5.24 -18.47 14.02
C ALA A 99 -3.92 -17.73 14.24
N SER A 100 -3.65 -16.63 13.52
CA SER A 100 -2.40 -15.88 13.62
C SER A 100 -2.17 -15.30 15.03
N PHE A 101 -3.23 -14.80 15.68
CA PHE A 101 -3.14 -14.30 17.05
C PHE A 101 -2.97 -15.41 18.08
N ASN A 102 -3.56 -16.60 17.84
CA ASN A 102 -3.32 -17.76 18.70
C ASN A 102 -1.85 -18.21 18.63
N VAL A 103 -1.24 -18.18 17.43
CA VAL A 103 0.20 -18.44 17.27
C VAL A 103 1.03 -17.40 18.03
N LEU A 104 0.72 -16.11 17.88
CA LEU A 104 1.43 -15.03 18.59
C LEU A 104 1.34 -15.19 20.11
N LYS A 105 0.14 -15.37 20.67
CA LYS A 105 -0.10 -15.52 22.12
C LYS A 105 0.71 -16.65 22.75
N ASN A 106 0.92 -17.73 22.00
CA ASN A 106 1.66 -18.92 22.46
C ASN A 106 3.17 -18.87 22.12
N SER A 107 3.64 -17.81 21.46
CA SER A 107 5.05 -17.66 21.10
C SER A 107 5.92 -17.25 22.30
N ALA A 108 7.21 -17.61 22.26
CA ALA A 108 8.18 -17.18 23.26
C ALA A 108 8.43 -15.67 23.29
N GLU A 109 8.08 -14.96 22.21
CA GLU A 109 8.25 -13.51 22.04
C GLU A 109 7.17 -12.70 22.76
N TRP A 110 5.96 -13.27 22.91
CA TRP A 110 4.79 -12.56 23.41
C TRP A 110 4.97 -11.85 24.76
N PRO A 111 5.58 -12.46 25.80
CA PRO A 111 5.79 -11.78 27.08
C PRO A 111 6.61 -10.48 26.96
N SER A 112 7.64 -10.50 26.10
CA SER A 112 8.47 -9.32 25.84
C SER A 112 7.71 -8.29 25.01
N LEU A 113 6.99 -8.72 23.97
CA LEU A 113 6.20 -7.83 23.13
C LEU A 113 5.10 -7.13 23.93
N LYS A 114 4.35 -7.88 24.74
CA LYS A 114 3.28 -7.34 25.61
C LYS A 114 3.82 -6.26 26.56
N ARG A 115 5.06 -6.42 27.05
CA ARG A 115 5.72 -5.42 27.91
C ARG A 115 6.03 -4.13 27.14
N GLU A 116 6.54 -4.22 25.91
CA GLU A 116 6.80 -3.03 25.09
C GLU A 116 5.51 -2.34 24.65
N LEU A 117 4.47 -3.09 24.27
CA LEU A 117 3.15 -2.54 23.94
C LEU A 117 2.53 -1.77 25.11
N ARG A 118 2.72 -2.22 26.36
CA ARG A 118 2.28 -1.47 27.55
C ARG A 118 2.97 -0.12 27.72
N LYS A 119 4.20 0.04 27.22
CA LYS A 119 4.90 1.34 27.22
C LYS A 119 4.40 2.23 26.08
N TRP A 120 4.07 1.64 24.93
CA TRP A 120 3.54 2.36 23.78
C TRP A 120 2.09 2.82 23.96
N GLN A 121 1.25 2.03 24.61
CA GLN A 121 -0.20 2.29 24.70
C GLN A 121 -0.52 3.72 25.20
N PRO A 122 0.07 4.24 26.30
CA PRO A 122 -0.19 5.62 26.74
C PRO A 122 0.23 6.67 25.70
N LEU A 123 1.38 6.47 25.05
CA LEU A 123 1.86 7.35 23.99
C LEU A 123 0.90 7.39 22.80
N LEU A 124 0.35 6.24 22.40
CA LEU A 124 -0.62 6.14 21.30
C LEU A 124 -1.94 6.85 21.63
N GLU A 125 -2.36 6.81 22.90
CA GLU A 125 -3.55 7.51 23.40
C GLU A 125 -3.33 9.02 23.45
N GLU A 126 -2.20 9.49 24.00
CA GLU A 126 -1.86 10.91 24.11
C GLU A 126 -1.74 11.61 22.74
N THR A 127 -1.25 10.87 21.74
CA THR A 127 -1.01 11.39 20.38
C THR A 127 -2.19 11.20 19.43
N ASP A 128 -3.33 10.68 19.92
CA ASP A 128 -4.49 10.29 19.12
C ASP A 128 -4.06 9.50 17.88
N ASN A 129 -3.21 8.48 18.06
CA ASN A 129 -2.59 7.78 16.93
C ASN A 129 -3.49 6.72 16.29
N PHE A 130 -4.55 6.34 16.99
CA PHE A 130 -5.53 5.40 16.49
C PHE A 130 -6.45 6.04 15.45
N ILE A 131 -6.84 5.25 14.46
CA ILE A 131 -7.93 5.53 13.53
C ILE A 131 -8.97 4.44 13.78
N PRO A 132 -10.26 4.79 13.94
CA PRO A 132 -11.30 3.81 14.14
C PRO A 132 -11.34 2.80 13.00
N TRP A 133 -11.57 1.54 13.33
CA TRP A 133 -11.85 0.48 12.38
C TRP A 133 -12.95 0.87 11.39
N PRO A 134 -12.95 0.33 10.16
CA PRO A 134 -13.96 0.70 9.18
C PRO A 134 -15.38 0.46 9.69
N GLU A 135 -16.26 1.44 9.44
CA GLU A 135 -17.70 1.38 9.73
C GLU A 135 -18.41 0.28 8.93
N LYS A 136 -17.73 -0.32 7.96
CA LYS A 136 -18.24 -1.37 7.07
C LYS A 136 -17.72 -2.75 7.47
N HIS A 137 -18.55 -3.76 7.25
CA HIS A 137 -18.22 -5.14 7.59
C HIS A 137 -17.17 -5.73 6.64
N ILE A 138 -15.90 -5.72 7.06
CA ILE A 138 -14.76 -6.12 6.24
C ILE A 138 -14.91 -7.52 5.64
N SER A 139 -15.35 -8.53 6.41
CA SER A 139 -15.50 -9.89 5.89
C SER A 139 -16.55 -10.00 4.76
N HIS A 140 -17.67 -9.30 4.87
CA HIS A 140 -18.68 -9.22 3.80
C HIS A 140 -18.13 -8.51 2.57
N GLY A 141 -17.39 -7.42 2.75
CA GLY A 141 -16.76 -6.73 1.63
C GLY A 141 -15.71 -7.58 0.92
N PHE A 142 -14.93 -8.37 1.67
CA PHE A 142 -13.99 -9.32 1.09
C PHE A 142 -14.71 -10.42 0.29
N ASP A 143 -15.80 -10.99 0.81
CA ASP A 143 -16.63 -11.96 0.10
C ASP A 143 -17.13 -11.40 -1.24
N GLN A 144 -17.66 -10.17 -1.23
CA GLN A 144 -18.11 -9.49 -2.46
C GLN A 144 -16.95 -9.30 -3.45
N MET A 145 -15.76 -8.90 -2.99
CA MET A 145 -14.61 -8.73 -3.88
C MET A 145 -14.16 -10.06 -4.50
N ILE A 146 -14.11 -11.14 -3.72
CA ILE A 146 -13.70 -12.46 -4.21
C ILE A 146 -14.73 -13.04 -5.17
N MET A 147 -16.02 -12.97 -4.82
CA MET A 147 -17.07 -13.56 -5.65
C MET A 147 -17.25 -12.86 -7.00
N ARG A 148 -16.81 -11.60 -7.14
CA ARG A 148 -16.71 -10.93 -8.46
C ARG A 148 -15.75 -11.63 -9.42
N LEU A 149 -14.82 -12.43 -8.90
CA LEU A 149 -13.88 -13.20 -9.72
C LEU A 149 -14.45 -14.57 -10.11
N ALA A 150 -15.52 -15.06 -9.46
CA ALA A 150 -16.03 -16.43 -9.68
C ALA A 150 -16.40 -16.71 -11.14
N GLU A 151 -16.92 -15.71 -11.85
CA GLU A 151 -17.31 -15.80 -13.26
C GLU A 151 -16.14 -15.55 -14.24
N ARG A 152 -14.96 -15.13 -13.75
CA ARG A 152 -13.74 -14.99 -14.56
C ARG A 152 -13.08 -16.35 -14.77
N THR A 153 -12.15 -16.42 -15.72
CA THR A 153 -11.28 -17.58 -15.91
C THR A 153 -9.84 -17.23 -15.49
N PRO A 154 -9.01 -18.23 -15.12
CA PRO A 154 -7.60 -18.01 -14.82
C PRO A 154 -6.86 -17.28 -15.96
N GLU A 155 -7.15 -17.62 -17.22
CA GLU A 155 -6.53 -17.03 -18.40
C GLU A 155 -6.86 -15.54 -18.52
N ASN A 156 -8.12 -15.14 -18.26
CA ASN A 156 -8.54 -13.74 -18.25
C ASN A 156 -7.80 -12.90 -17.19
N LEU A 157 -7.30 -13.56 -16.14
CA LEU A 157 -6.54 -12.93 -15.05
C LEU A 157 -5.02 -13.14 -15.19
N SER A 158 -4.56 -13.67 -16.34
CA SER A 158 -3.15 -14.00 -16.57
C SER A 158 -2.57 -14.98 -15.53
N ILE A 159 -3.39 -15.89 -15.01
CA ILE A 159 -2.98 -16.95 -14.10
C ILE A 159 -2.85 -18.26 -14.88
N SER A 160 -1.62 -18.66 -15.18
CA SER A 160 -1.33 -19.89 -15.92
C SER A 160 -1.11 -21.11 -15.01
N SER A 161 -0.94 -20.90 -13.70
CA SER A 161 -0.64 -21.97 -12.73
C SER A 161 -1.88 -22.70 -12.20
N VAL A 162 -3.09 -22.29 -12.61
CA VAL A 162 -4.37 -22.86 -12.14
C VAL A 162 -5.21 -23.21 -13.37
N SER A 163 -5.68 -24.44 -13.48
CA SER A 163 -6.62 -24.82 -14.54
C SER A 163 -8.03 -24.28 -14.25
N HIS A 164 -8.87 -24.15 -15.28
CA HIS A 164 -10.25 -23.70 -15.10
C HIS A 164 -11.08 -24.59 -14.15
N ASP A 165 -10.87 -25.91 -14.19
CA ASP A 165 -11.53 -26.84 -13.26
C ASP A 165 -11.05 -26.64 -11.83
N GLN A 166 -9.75 -26.36 -11.65
CA GLN A 166 -9.20 -26.08 -10.34
C GLN A 166 -9.74 -24.78 -9.76
N TRP A 167 -9.81 -23.75 -10.60
CA TRP A 167 -10.42 -22.46 -10.26
C TRP A 167 -11.84 -22.64 -9.75
N ARG A 168 -12.72 -23.24 -10.55
CA ARG A 168 -14.13 -23.48 -10.19
C ARG A 168 -14.25 -24.26 -8.89
N ARG A 169 -13.47 -25.33 -8.73
CA ARG A 169 -13.58 -26.19 -7.55
C ARG A 169 -13.19 -25.49 -6.25
N VAL A 170 -12.19 -24.59 -6.29
CA VAL A 170 -11.85 -23.75 -5.13
C VAL A 170 -13.01 -22.82 -4.78
N PHE A 171 -13.64 -22.18 -5.78
CA PHE A 171 -14.81 -21.33 -5.56
C PHE A 171 -16.00 -22.11 -4.97
N ASP A 172 -16.28 -23.32 -5.46
CA ASP A 172 -17.36 -24.17 -4.93
C ASP A 172 -17.13 -24.50 -3.44
N LEU A 173 -15.90 -24.90 -3.07
CA LEU A 173 -15.54 -25.22 -1.68
C LEU A 173 -15.64 -23.99 -0.78
N TYR A 174 -15.18 -22.84 -1.29
CA TYR A 174 -15.30 -21.57 -0.60
C TYR A 174 -16.76 -21.17 -0.38
N GLU A 175 -17.61 -21.20 -1.41
CA GLU A 175 -19.02 -20.84 -1.31
C GLU A 175 -19.77 -21.77 -0.35
N GLN A 176 -19.49 -23.08 -0.42
CA GLN A 176 -20.07 -24.07 0.48
C GLN A 176 -19.73 -23.77 1.95
N SER A 177 -18.46 -23.47 2.24
CA SER A 177 -18.00 -23.17 3.61
C SER A 177 -18.43 -21.79 4.12
N ASN A 178 -18.64 -20.82 3.23
CA ASN A 178 -18.97 -19.43 3.55
C ASN A 178 -20.48 -19.12 3.44
N ARG A 179 -21.33 -20.15 3.34
CA ARG A 179 -22.77 -20.00 3.06
C ARG A 179 -23.58 -19.37 4.20
N TYR A 180 -23.29 -19.79 5.44
CA TYR A 180 -24.13 -19.47 6.61
C TYR A 180 -23.49 -18.47 7.58
N ASP A 181 -22.17 -18.40 7.58
CA ASP A 181 -21.40 -17.51 8.42
C ASP A 181 -20.46 -16.70 7.52
N LYS A 182 -20.38 -15.40 7.79
CA LYS A 182 -19.55 -14.44 7.06
C LYS A 182 -18.42 -13.89 7.95
N GLU A 183 -18.25 -14.42 9.15
CA GLU A 183 -17.06 -14.17 9.96
C GLU A 183 -15.86 -14.99 9.48
N ALA A 184 -14.64 -14.48 9.62
CA ALA A 184 -13.40 -15.17 9.21
C ALA A 184 -13.38 -15.66 7.73
N THR A 185 -14.11 -15.01 6.83
CA THR A 185 -14.25 -15.41 5.42
C THR A 185 -12.92 -15.61 4.68
N ARG A 186 -11.91 -14.79 4.95
CA ARG A 186 -10.57 -14.96 4.35
C ARG A 186 -9.90 -16.27 4.76
N THR A 187 -10.07 -16.70 6.01
CA THR A 187 -9.55 -17.99 6.49
C THR A 187 -10.22 -19.16 5.78
N ARG A 188 -11.52 -19.06 5.47
CA ARG A 188 -12.23 -20.07 4.69
C ARG A 188 -11.71 -20.15 3.26
N TRP A 189 -11.44 -19.01 2.62
CA TRP A 189 -10.78 -18.98 1.32
C TRP A 189 -9.40 -19.65 1.37
N GLU A 190 -8.56 -19.28 2.33
CA GLU A 190 -7.23 -19.88 2.52
C GLU A 190 -7.31 -21.40 2.70
N SER A 191 -8.31 -21.88 3.44
CA SER A 191 -8.56 -23.31 3.64
C SER A 191 -8.95 -24.02 2.35
N ALA A 192 -9.91 -23.47 1.59
CA ALA A 192 -10.35 -24.03 0.31
C ALA A 192 -9.20 -24.12 -0.71
N VAL A 193 -8.38 -23.06 -0.81
CA VAL A 193 -7.20 -23.05 -1.68
C VAL A 193 -6.17 -24.07 -1.22
N THR A 194 -5.85 -24.09 0.08
CA THR A 194 -4.77 -24.94 0.61
C THR A 194 -5.12 -26.43 0.54
N GLU A 195 -6.38 -26.78 0.82
CA GLU A 195 -6.85 -28.17 0.74
C GLU A 195 -6.85 -28.67 -0.70
N TYR A 196 -7.43 -27.89 -1.63
CA TYR A 196 -7.62 -28.36 -2.99
C TYR A 196 -6.38 -28.24 -3.88
N LEU A 197 -5.51 -27.27 -3.62
CA LEU A 197 -4.26 -27.04 -4.35
C LEU A 197 -3.03 -27.45 -3.51
N ALA A 198 -3.15 -28.46 -2.65
CA ALA A 198 -2.06 -28.94 -1.79
C ALA A 198 -0.79 -29.27 -2.61
N ASP A 199 -0.97 -29.99 -3.72
CA ASP A 199 0.12 -30.43 -4.62
C ASP A 199 0.50 -29.38 -5.70
N ASN A 200 -0.26 -28.29 -5.80
CA ASN A 200 -0.01 -27.22 -6.77
C ASN A 200 0.42 -25.93 -6.05
N HIS A 201 1.71 -25.86 -5.68
CA HIS A 201 2.27 -24.73 -4.95
C HIS A 201 2.09 -23.39 -5.68
N GLN A 202 2.37 -23.35 -6.99
CA GLN A 202 2.26 -22.12 -7.80
C GLN A 202 0.80 -21.68 -7.98
N GLY A 203 -0.13 -22.64 -8.09
CA GLY A 203 -1.56 -22.35 -8.11
C GLY A 203 -2.05 -21.79 -6.78
N ARG A 204 -1.62 -22.41 -5.66
CA ARG A 204 -1.92 -21.92 -4.31
C ARG A 204 -1.42 -20.49 -4.10
N LEU A 205 -0.18 -20.19 -4.49
CA LEU A 205 0.35 -18.82 -4.42
C LEU A 205 -0.50 -17.84 -5.24
N ALA A 206 -0.82 -18.15 -6.50
CA ALA A 206 -1.60 -17.27 -7.35
C ALA A 206 -3.00 -16.96 -6.78
N MET A 207 -3.69 -17.97 -6.24
CA MET A 207 -5.01 -17.81 -5.62
C MET A 207 -4.94 -17.01 -4.30
N MET A 208 -3.88 -17.18 -3.52
CA MET A 208 -3.67 -16.40 -2.30
C MET A 208 -3.26 -14.96 -2.60
N HIS A 209 -2.49 -14.71 -3.67
CA HIS A 209 -2.15 -13.36 -4.11
C HIS A 209 -3.40 -12.56 -4.48
N LEU A 210 -4.33 -13.18 -5.22
CA LEU A 210 -5.63 -12.57 -5.54
C LEU A 210 -6.44 -12.24 -4.28
N ALA A 211 -6.47 -13.14 -3.30
CA ALA A 211 -7.18 -12.90 -2.06
C ALA A 211 -6.57 -11.77 -1.22
N CYS A 212 -5.24 -11.69 -1.12
CA CYS A 212 -4.60 -10.55 -0.47
C CYS A 212 -4.95 -9.23 -1.20
N GLU A 213 -4.87 -9.22 -2.54
CA GLU A 213 -5.25 -8.06 -3.33
C GLU A 213 -6.71 -7.63 -3.09
N ALA A 214 -7.65 -8.59 -3.15
CA ALA A 214 -9.07 -8.36 -2.86
C ALA A 214 -9.30 -7.78 -1.46
N TYR A 215 -8.60 -8.32 -0.45
CA TYR A 215 -8.69 -7.88 0.93
C TYR A 215 -8.19 -6.45 1.10
N HIS A 216 -7.07 -6.08 0.48
CA HIS A 216 -6.54 -4.72 0.56
C HIS A 216 -7.43 -3.71 -0.16
N TYR A 217 -7.93 -4.04 -1.36
CA TYR A 217 -8.90 -3.19 -2.06
C TYR A 217 -10.18 -3.00 -1.24
N ASN A 218 -10.69 -4.06 -0.61
CA ASN A 218 -11.84 -3.97 0.27
C ASN A 218 -11.60 -3.00 1.45
N PHE A 219 -10.43 -3.03 2.09
CA PHE A 219 -10.07 -2.01 3.08
C PHE A 219 -10.11 -0.60 2.50
N GLY A 220 -9.54 -0.40 1.31
CA GLY A 220 -9.60 0.89 0.63
C GLY A 220 -11.02 1.38 0.36
N VAL A 221 -11.92 0.50 -0.06
CA VAL A 221 -13.35 0.82 -0.25
C VAL A 221 -14.01 1.20 1.07
N CYS A 222 -13.84 0.37 2.11
CA CYS A 222 -14.46 0.61 3.41
C CYS A 222 -13.95 1.91 4.05
N LEU A 223 -12.63 2.12 4.08
CA LEU A 223 -11.98 3.33 4.60
C LEU A 223 -12.33 4.58 3.77
N GLY A 224 -12.43 4.44 2.45
CA GLY A 224 -12.81 5.54 1.55
C GLY A 224 -14.25 6.01 1.74
N SER A 225 -15.12 5.15 2.30
CA SER A 225 -16.50 5.48 2.67
C SER A 225 -16.67 5.98 4.10
N GLN A 226 -15.62 5.89 4.93
CA GLN A 226 -15.69 6.17 6.36
C GLN A 226 -15.85 7.67 6.65
N THR A 227 -16.81 8.01 7.50
CA THR A 227 -17.19 9.41 7.78
C THR A 227 -16.02 10.20 8.37
N SER A 228 -15.30 9.60 9.33
CA SER A 228 -14.14 10.23 10.00
C SER A 228 -12.97 10.51 9.06
N LEU A 229 -12.93 9.89 7.88
CA LEU A 229 -11.87 10.04 6.88
C LEU A 229 -12.34 10.78 5.61
N SER A 230 -13.55 11.33 5.59
CA SER A 230 -14.15 12.02 4.43
C SER A 230 -13.34 13.17 3.82
N LYS A 231 -12.39 13.75 4.55
CA LYS A 231 -11.47 14.81 4.08
C LYS A 231 -10.15 14.26 3.53
N GLN A 232 -9.87 12.97 3.73
CA GLN A 232 -8.63 12.29 3.35
C GLN A 232 -8.83 11.54 2.03
N GLN A 233 -7.78 11.45 1.24
CA GLN A 233 -7.72 10.49 0.14
C GLN A 233 -7.08 9.21 0.65
N ILE A 234 -7.77 8.08 0.50
CA ILE A 234 -7.21 6.77 0.85
C ILE A 234 -6.52 6.18 -0.37
N LEU A 235 -5.25 5.81 -0.21
CA LEU A 235 -4.50 4.99 -1.16
C LEU A 235 -4.35 3.59 -0.57
N VAL A 236 -4.29 2.58 -1.43
CA VAL A 236 -4.08 1.19 -1.04
C VAL A 236 -2.77 0.71 -1.59
N GLU A 237 -1.79 0.44 -0.74
CA GLU A 237 -0.58 -0.24 -1.18
C GLU A 237 -0.79 -1.75 -1.24
N THR A 238 -0.79 -2.28 -2.46
CA THR A 238 -1.07 -3.69 -2.74
C THR A 238 -0.44 -4.10 -4.08
N ARG A 239 -0.56 -5.38 -4.43
CA ARG A 239 -0.35 -5.86 -5.80
C ARG A 239 -1.44 -5.29 -6.69
N PHE A 240 -1.08 -4.80 -7.86
CA PHE A 240 -1.99 -4.42 -8.94
C PHE A 240 -2.04 -5.55 -9.97
N SER A 241 -3.25 -6.00 -10.33
CA SER A 241 -3.51 -6.92 -11.43
C SER A 241 -4.80 -6.56 -12.18
N SER A 242 -5.06 -7.22 -13.32
CA SER A 242 -6.30 -7.03 -14.09
C SER A 242 -7.57 -7.43 -13.33
N ALA A 243 -7.46 -8.19 -12.24
CA ALA A 243 -8.58 -8.66 -11.43
C ALA A 243 -9.42 -7.52 -10.84
N PHE A 244 -8.78 -6.39 -10.49
CA PHE A 244 -9.41 -5.25 -9.84
C PHE A 244 -9.08 -3.91 -10.51
N ALA A 245 -8.60 -3.94 -11.76
CA ALA A 245 -8.21 -2.74 -12.50
C ALA A 245 -9.37 -1.73 -12.63
N ASP A 246 -10.60 -2.22 -12.73
CA ASP A 246 -11.82 -1.40 -12.79
C ASP A 246 -12.00 -0.48 -11.56
N LEU A 247 -11.55 -0.90 -10.37
CA LEU A 247 -11.64 -0.12 -9.14
C LEU A 247 -10.75 1.13 -9.14
N SER A 248 -9.67 1.10 -9.91
CA SER A 248 -8.76 2.22 -10.10
C SER A 248 -9.06 3.01 -11.39
N LYS A 249 -9.99 2.49 -12.21
CA LYS A 249 -10.31 2.89 -13.59
C LYS A 249 -9.10 2.84 -14.56
N VAL A 250 -7.98 2.27 -14.16
CA VAL A 250 -6.78 2.17 -15.01
C VAL A 250 -7.08 1.15 -16.10
N ASP A 251 -6.85 1.49 -17.37
CA ASP A 251 -7.01 0.53 -18.46
C ASP A 251 -6.08 -0.68 -18.25
N GLN A 252 -6.57 -1.87 -18.62
CA GLN A 252 -5.85 -3.14 -18.45
C GLN A 252 -4.52 -3.17 -19.22
N GLU A 253 -4.37 -2.34 -20.26
CA GLU A 253 -3.14 -2.18 -21.02
C GLU A 253 -2.42 -0.88 -20.65
N LEU A 254 -1.69 -0.91 -19.52
CA LEU A 254 -0.69 0.11 -19.22
C LEU A 254 0.42 0.04 -20.29
N GLN A 255 0.34 0.89 -21.33
CA GLN A 255 1.45 1.04 -22.27
C GLN A 255 2.59 1.82 -21.60
N MET A 256 3.61 1.12 -21.12
CA MET A 256 4.75 1.79 -20.49
C MET A 256 5.58 2.58 -21.52
N GLN A 257 5.56 3.90 -21.41
CA GLN A 257 6.52 4.78 -22.08
C GLN A 257 7.54 5.24 -21.06
N HIS A 258 8.79 4.79 -21.18
CA HIS A 258 9.89 5.24 -20.32
C HIS A 258 10.17 6.72 -20.55
N VAL A 259 9.64 7.56 -19.66
CA VAL A 259 10.01 8.98 -19.62
C VAL A 259 11.05 9.19 -18.54
N SER A 260 12.18 9.77 -18.93
CA SER A 260 13.22 10.22 -18.00
C SER A 260 12.80 11.56 -17.41
N ILE A 261 12.33 11.57 -16.18
CA ILE A 261 12.04 12.80 -15.45
C ILE A 261 13.13 13.13 -14.43
N PRO A 262 13.32 14.42 -14.08
CA PRO A 262 14.11 14.81 -12.91
C PRO A 262 13.51 14.20 -11.63
N GLY A 263 14.29 13.40 -10.92
CA GLY A 263 13.90 12.65 -9.73
C GLY A 263 14.80 12.91 -8.52
N LEU A 264 14.34 12.48 -7.35
CA LEU A 264 15.06 12.70 -6.10
C LEU A 264 16.30 11.82 -5.98
N ARG A 265 17.40 12.43 -5.55
CA ARG A 265 18.57 11.69 -5.09
C ARG A 265 18.42 11.46 -3.59
N VAL A 266 18.30 10.19 -3.23
CA VAL A 266 18.08 9.73 -1.86
C VAL A 266 19.43 9.35 -1.26
N PRO A 267 19.73 9.75 0.00
CA PRO A 267 20.94 9.29 0.67
C PRO A 267 21.02 7.77 0.73
N GLN A 268 22.21 7.20 0.52
CA GLN A 268 22.41 5.75 0.54
C GLN A 268 22.54 5.21 1.97
N ASN A 269 23.10 6.01 2.88
CA ASN A 269 23.42 5.59 4.24
C ASN A 269 22.46 6.22 5.26
N ILE A 270 21.17 5.91 5.13
CA ILE A 270 20.14 6.38 6.05
C ILE A 270 20.19 5.54 7.33
N SER A 271 20.47 6.17 8.47
CA SER A 271 20.43 5.50 9.77
C SER A 271 18.99 5.27 10.22
N MET A 272 18.63 4.02 10.51
CA MET A 272 17.32 3.69 11.10
C MET A 272 17.22 4.19 12.55
N ASN A 273 18.32 4.15 13.30
CA ASN A 273 18.40 4.56 14.71
C ASN A 273 18.62 6.08 14.85
N SER A 274 17.65 6.89 14.40
CA SER A 274 17.78 8.35 14.49
C SER A 274 16.45 9.06 14.63
N GLY A 275 15.77 8.83 15.77
CA GLY A 275 14.45 9.39 16.05
C GLY A 275 14.30 10.90 15.78
N PRO A 276 15.23 11.76 16.24
CA PRO A 276 15.16 13.20 15.96
C PRO A 276 15.18 13.54 14.46
N LYS A 277 15.96 12.80 13.65
CA LYS A 277 16.01 13.02 12.19
C LYS A 277 14.70 12.62 11.53
N TRP A 278 14.10 11.52 11.98
CA TRP A 278 12.79 11.08 11.49
C TRP A 278 11.70 12.09 11.84
N ALA A 279 11.71 12.61 13.06
CA ALA A 279 10.81 13.67 13.48
C ALA A 279 10.96 14.95 12.65
N GLU A 280 12.20 15.36 12.39
CA GLU A 280 12.46 16.50 11.52
C GLU A 280 11.96 16.26 10.10
N LEU A 281 12.22 15.08 9.52
CA LEU A 281 11.81 14.73 8.15
C LEU A 281 10.30 14.83 7.94
N VAL A 282 9.51 14.29 8.88
CA VAL A 282 8.05 14.20 8.73
C VAL A 282 7.29 15.39 9.31
N SER A 283 7.98 16.27 10.05
CA SER A 283 7.38 17.49 10.57
C SER A 283 7.04 18.46 9.43
N PRO A 284 5.80 18.96 9.33
CA PRO A 284 5.46 19.96 8.33
C PRO A 284 6.12 21.32 8.60
N PHE A 285 6.64 21.56 9.80
CA PHE A 285 7.21 22.85 10.18
C PHE A 285 8.73 22.93 10.02
N SER A 286 9.41 21.79 9.83
CA SER A 286 10.85 21.74 9.57
C SER A 286 11.18 22.28 8.17
N ASP A 287 12.44 22.66 7.98
CA ASP A 287 12.90 23.15 6.69
C ASP A 287 12.91 22.05 5.62
N VAL A 288 13.27 20.82 6.00
CA VAL A 288 13.13 19.64 5.13
C VAL A 288 11.67 19.37 4.77
N GLY A 289 10.73 19.51 5.71
CA GLY A 289 9.30 19.31 5.47
C GLY A 289 8.67 20.41 4.59
N LYS A 290 9.12 21.66 4.71
CA LYS A 290 8.76 22.75 3.78
C LYS A 290 9.26 22.44 2.37
N GLN A 291 10.51 21.99 2.25
CA GLN A 291 11.13 21.67 0.97
C GLN A 291 10.45 20.46 0.30
N LEU A 292 10.05 19.45 1.06
CA LEU A 292 9.25 18.32 0.57
C LEU A 292 7.91 18.80 -0.04
N ARG A 293 7.23 19.75 0.60
CA ARG A 293 5.99 20.31 0.03
C ARG A 293 6.24 21.08 -1.27
N ALA A 294 7.31 21.86 -1.34
CA ALA A 294 7.69 22.57 -2.57
C ALA A 294 7.99 21.58 -3.71
N TYR A 295 8.75 20.53 -3.42
CA TYR A 295 9.01 19.46 -4.40
C TYR A 295 7.74 18.76 -4.88
N ARG A 296 6.82 18.40 -3.96
CA ARG A 296 5.54 17.77 -4.33
C ARG A 296 4.67 18.69 -5.18
N GLN A 297 4.62 19.97 -4.84
CA GLN A 297 3.87 20.95 -5.64
C GLN A 297 4.47 21.08 -7.04
N ALA A 298 5.79 21.20 -7.18
CA ALA A 298 6.45 21.25 -8.48
C ALA A 298 6.25 19.97 -9.30
N GLN A 299 6.22 18.81 -8.64
CA GLN A 299 5.90 17.52 -9.27
C GLN A 299 4.46 17.50 -9.80
N ASP A 300 3.48 17.94 -8.99
CA ASP A 300 2.08 18.03 -9.40
C ASP A 300 1.88 19.03 -10.55
N ASP A 301 2.54 20.20 -10.47
CA ASP A 301 2.49 21.25 -11.50
C ASP A 301 3.10 20.74 -12.81
N TYR A 302 4.24 20.04 -12.74
CA TYR A 302 4.88 19.42 -13.91
C TYR A 302 3.96 18.40 -14.58
N PHE A 303 3.39 17.45 -13.82
CA PHE A 303 2.51 16.42 -14.40
C PHE A 303 1.16 16.97 -14.89
N SER A 304 0.65 18.04 -14.26
CA SER A 304 -0.55 18.73 -14.72
C SER A 304 -0.30 19.71 -15.88
N GLY A 305 0.96 19.88 -16.30
CA GLY A 305 1.35 20.77 -17.38
C GLY A 305 1.35 22.26 -17.00
N GLN A 306 1.21 22.58 -15.73
CA GLN A 306 1.26 23.93 -15.16
C GLN A 306 2.69 24.37 -14.78
N GLY A 307 3.61 23.41 -14.65
CA GLY A 307 5.02 23.63 -14.29
C GLY A 307 6.00 23.25 -15.40
N THR A 308 7.26 23.63 -15.21
CA THR A 308 8.37 23.32 -16.16
C THR A 308 9.34 22.30 -15.58
N GLU A 309 10.12 21.65 -16.45
CA GLU A 309 11.17 20.72 -16.02
C GLU A 309 12.23 21.41 -15.16
N GLU A 310 12.57 22.67 -15.44
CA GLU A 310 13.54 23.44 -14.67
C GLU A 310 13.06 23.67 -13.23
N CYS A 311 11.77 23.97 -13.05
CA CYS A 311 11.18 24.13 -11.74
C CYS A 311 11.21 22.81 -10.94
N LEU A 312 10.78 21.70 -11.56
CA LEU A 312 10.85 20.37 -10.93
C LEU A 312 12.30 20.00 -10.55
N THR A 313 13.24 20.25 -11.46
CA THR A 313 14.67 19.97 -11.25
C THR A 313 15.25 20.78 -10.10
N ALA A 314 14.91 22.06 -10.01
CA ALA A 314 15.37 22.95 -8.94
C ALA A 314 14.87 22.48 -7.57
N GLU A 315 13.57 22.19 -7.45
CA GLU A 315 12.98 21.71 -6.19
C GLU A 315 13.47 20.31 -5.81
N ALA A 316 13.66 19.41 -6.79
CA ALA A 316 14.23 18.08 -6.54
C ALA A 316 15.67 18.17 -6.00
N ARG A 317 16.50 19.06 -6.57
CA ARG A 317 17.87 19.30 -6.12
C ARG A 317 17.90 19.90 -4.71
N ALA A 318 17.07 20.90 -4.46
CA ALA A 318 16.95 21.53 -3.15
C ALA A 318 16.50 20.53 -2.07
N TYR A 319 15.51 19.68 -2.37
CA TYR A 319 15.07 18.64 -1.45
C TYR A 319 16.13 17.56 -1.22
N SER A 320 16.78 17.09 -2.28
CA SER A 320 17.88 16.12 -2.17
C SER A 320 19.02 16.65 -1.30
N LYS A 321 19.35 17.96 -1.39
CA LYS A 321 20.34 18.60 -0.53
C LYS A 321 19.94 18.59 0.95
N GLN A 322 18.68 18.89 1.26
CA GLN A 322 18.17 18.84 2.63
C GLN A 322 18.23 17.41 3.19
N LEU A 323 17.86 16.40 2.40
CA LEU A 323 17.95 14.99 2.79
C LEU A 323 19.40 14.57 3.07
N SER A 324 20.34 14.88 2.18
CA SER A 324 21.76 14.57 2.40
C SER A 324 22.31 15.26 3.65
N SER A 325 21.94 16.52 3.88
CA SER A 325 22.32 17.27 5.09
C SER A 325 21.78 16.61 6.35
N LEU A 326 20.48 16.27 6.37
CA LEU A 326 19.83 15.63 7.50
C LEU A 326 20.49 14.29 7.85
N PHE A 327 20.77 13.46 6.84
CA PHE A 327 21.36 12.13 7.05
C PHE A 327 22.89 12.09 7.08
N GLY A 328 23.57 13.22 6.87
CA GLY A 328 25.03 13.35 7.03
C GLY A 328 25.85 12.79 5.87
N GLU A 329 25.29 12.73 4.67
CA GLU A 329 26.01 12.27 3.47
C GLU A 329 26.71 13.45 2.78
N LYS A 330 28.01 13.31 2.47
CA LYS A 330 28.77 14.31 1.72
C LYS A 330 28.19 14.40 0.30
N GLN A 331 27.78 15.60 -0.11
CA GLN A 331 27.23 15.83 -1.44
C GLN A 331 28.23 15.40 -2.54
N SER A 332 27.73 14.67 -3.53
CA SER A 332 28.26 14.77 -4.88
C SER A 332 27.48 15.90 -5.56
N GLU A 333 28.18 16.94 -6.03
CA GLU A 333 27.59 18.15 -6.62
C GLU A 333 26.85 17.92 -7.95
N SER A 334 26.86 16.70 -8.48
CA SER A 334 26.35 16.39 -9.81
C SER A 334 25.20 15.37 -9.81
N ALA A 335 24.17 15.73 -10.61
CA ALA A 335 22.99 14.97 -11.03
C ALA A 335 21.82 14.86 -10.04
N VAL A 336 20.69 15.43 -10.47
CA VAL A 336 19.34 14.99 -10.12
C VAL A 336 19.20 13.55 -10.66
N ALA A 337 18.67 12.62 -9.87
CA ALA A 337 18.47 11.26 -10.35
C ALA A 337 17.48 11.29 -11.53
N ARG A 338 17.63 10.39 -12.50
CA ARG A 338 16.57 10.19 -13.49
C ARG A 338 15.72 9.02 -13.03
N VAL A 339 14.40 9.20 -13.13
CA VAL A 339 13.44 8.15 -12.78
C VAL A 339 12.71 7.77 -14.05
N ALA A 340 12.64 6.47 -14.32
CA ALA A 340 11.78 5.94 -15.36
C ALA A 340 10.34 5.89 -14.83
N ILE A 341 9.40 6.20 -15.70
CA ILE A 341 7.98 6.12 -15.39
C ILE A 341 7.33 5.29 -16.49
N GLY A 342 6.40 4.40 -16.16
CA GLY A 342 5.41 3.89 -17.10
C GLY A 342 4.12 4.73 -16.99
N VAL A 343 3.50 5.13 -18.10
CA VAL A 343 2.29 5.95 -18.09
C VAL A 343 1.17 5.23 -18.82
N GLY A 344 0.10 4.84 -18.14
CA GLY A 344 -1.11 4.34 -18.78
C GLY A 344 -2.21 5.38 -18.78
N PHE A 345 -2.86 5.55 -19.93
CA PHE A 345 -3.94 6.52 -20.11
C PHE A 345 -5.29 5.85 -19.85
N PHE A 346 -6.23 6.62 -19.31
CA PHE A 346 -7.62 6.17 -19.20
C PHE A 346 -8.29 6.39 -20.58
N ALA A 347 -8.81 5.36 -21.23
CA ALA A 347 -9.67 5.52 -22.39
C ALA A 347 -10.96 6.22 -21.94
N ALA A 348 -11.05 7.53 -22.19
CA ALA A 348 -12.31 8.22 -22.15
C ALA A 348 -13.20 7.63 -23.26
N GLY A 349 -14.14 6.77 -22.89
CA GLY A 349 -15.34 6.60 -23.67
C GLY A 349 -15.89 7.99 -23.96
N LEU A 350 -16.13 8.30 -25.24
CA LEU A 350 -16.71 9.56 -25.69
C LEU A 350 -17.84 9.97 -24.74
N MET A 351 -17.62 11.00 -23.92
CA MET A 351 -18.64 11.94 -23.42
C MET A 351 -17.92 13.04 -22.63
N ALA A 352 -17.70 14.16 -23.32
CA ALA A 352 -17.64 15.54 -22.82
C ALA A 352 -17.24 15.76 -21.34
N ALA A 353 -15.95 16.05 -21.08
CA ALA A 353 -15.47 17.22 -20.30
C ALA A 353 -14.06 17.01 -19.69
N GLY A 354 -13.06 17.74 -20.19
CA GLY A 354 -11.80 18.01 -19.46
C GLY A 354 -10.58 17.17 -19.88
N PRO A 355 -9.36 17.59 -19.44
CA PRO A 355 -8.10 17.01 -19.90
C PRO A 355 -7.90 15.59 -19.37
N GLU A 356 -7.19 14.79 -20.16
CA GLU A 356 -6.94 13.37 -19.96
C GLU A 356 -6.30 13.07 -18.59
N VAL A 357 -6.70 11.96 -17.97
CA VAL A 357 -6.10 11.46 -16.73
C VAL A 357 -5.16 10.31 -17.13
N ALA A 358 -4.01 10.18 -16.49
CA ALA A 358 -3.19 8.97 -16.60
C ALA A 358 -2.75 8.43 -15.25
N ALA A 359 -2.50 7.14 -15.23
CA ALA A 359 -1.81 6.44 -14.18
C ALA A 359 -0.32 6.41 -14.52
N VAL A 360 0.48 6.95 -13.62
CA VAL A 360 1.93 7.07 -13.72
C VAL A 360 2.49 6.05 -12.74
N LEU A 361 3.07 4.99 -13.28
CA LEU A 361 3.79 3.95 -12.58
C LEU A 361 5.26 4.39 -12.44
N TRP A 362 5.67 4.82 -11.25
CA TRP A 362 7.05 5.20 -10.95
C TRP A 362 7.95 3.97 -10.84
N LEU A 363 8.96 3.89 -11.70
CA LEU A 363 10.01 2.88 -11.72
C LEU A 363 11.35 3.58 -11.46
N THR A 364 11.81 3.62 -10.21
CA THR A 364 13.13 4.21 -9.93
C THR A 364 14.23 3.20 -10.21
N GLU A 365 15.30 3.63 -10.89
CA GLU A 365 16.50 2.82 -11.14
C GLU A 365 17.31 2.51 -9.86
N ASN A 366 16.95 3.12 -8.72
CA ASN A 366 17.61 2.90 -7.44
C ASN A 366 16.85 1.84 -6.62
N TYR A 367 17.56 0.77 -6.26
CA TYR A 367 17.19 -0.44 -5.48
C TYR A 367 16.37 -0.26 -4.18
N LEU A 368 15.89 0.93 -3.84
CA LEU A 368 15.14 1.25 -2.62
C LEU A 368 13.62 1.30 -2.81
N TYR A 369 13.09 1.13 -4.03
CA TYR A 369 11.67 1.34 -4.30
C TYR A 369 11.08 0.18 -5.10
N PRO A 370 10.06 -0.53 -4.59
CA PRO A 370 9.10 -1.16 -5.47
C PRO A 370 8.29 -0.07 -6.18
N THR A 371 7.85 -0.42 -7.37
CA THR A 371 7.06 0.40 -8.27
C THR A 371 5.89 1.11 -7.57
N ILE A 372 5.68 2.40 -7.84
CA ILE A 372 4.56 3.17 -7.25
C ILE A 372 3.61 3.64 -8.36
N THR A 373 2.40 3.08 -8.43
CA THR A 373 1.34 3.70 -9.24
C THR A 373 0.87 4.98 -8.56
N ARG A 374 0.81 6.11 -9.27
CA ARG A 374 0.14 7.34 -8.83
C ARG A 374 -0.74 7.85 -9.96
N LYS A 375 -1.94 8.34 -9.63
CA LYS A 375 -2.86 8.93 -10.62
C LYS A 375 -2.63 10.43 -10.70
N PHE A 376 -2.36 10.95 -11.89
CA PHE A 376 -2.22 12.38 -12.14
C PHE A 376 -3.21 12.82 -13.22
N LYS A 377 -3.65 14.07 -13.11
CA LYS A 377 -4.33 14.76 -14.21
C LYS A 377 -3.24 15.18 -15.19
N LEU A 378 -3.23 14.62 -16.39
CA LEU A 378 -2.18 14.90 -17.35
C LEU A 378 -2.52 16.08 -18.27
N ARG A 379 -1.46 16.67 -18.81
CA ARG A 379 -1.48 17.37 -20.09
C ARG A 379 -1.41 16.33 -21.22
N ASP A 380 -2.21 16.52 -22.27
CA ASP A 380 -2.28 15.84 -23.58
C ASP A 380 -1.26 14.69 -23.83
N ARG A 381 -1.75 13.52 -24.28
CA ARG A 381 -0.98 12.37 -24.81
C ARG A 381 0.30 12.75 -25.60
N GLU A 382 0.30 13.85 -26.35
CA GLU A 382 1.49 14.34 -27.08
C GLU A 382 2.71 14.67 -26.22
N PHE A 383 2.54 14.96 -24.92
CA PHE A 383 3.66 15.27 -24.02
C PHE A 383 4.57 14.05 -23.80
N PHE A 384 3.99 12.85 -23.73
CA PHE A 384 4.73 11.61 -23.46
C PHE A 384 5.24 10.94 -24.74
N SER A 385 4.56 11.14 -25.88
CA SER A 385 4.95 10.58 -27.18
C SER A 385 6.24 11.17 -27.77
N LYS A 386 6.70 12.33 -27.29
CA LYS A 386 7.93 12.99 -27.75
C LYS A 386 9.22 12.46 -27.09
N ASN A 387 9.10 11.64 -26.04
CA ASN A 387 10.24 11.03 -25.34
C ASN A 387 10.52 9.63 -25.88
N THR A 388 11.80 9.27 -25.99
CA THR A 388 12.30 8.06 -26.65
C THR A 388 11.60 6.79 -26.12
N ALA A 389 10.79 6.15 -26.97
CA ALA A 389 10.13 4.90 -26.64
C ALA A 389 11.16 3.77 -26.49
N LEU A 390 11.41 3.35 -25.24
CA LEU A 390 11.95 2.01 -24.95
C LEU A 390 10.84 0.97 -25.16
N PRO A 391 11.16 -0.31 -25.40
CA PRO A 391 10.18 -1.34 -25.75
C PRO A 391 9.06 -1.44 -24.71
N THR A 392 7.82 -1.50 -25.20
CA THR A 392 6.61 -1.67 -24.40
C THR A 392 6.71 -2.96 -23.59
N GLN A 393 6.69 -2.87 -22.27
CA GLN A 393 6.49 -4.01 -21.38
C GLN A 393 5.07 -3.96 -20.83
N THR A 394 4.31 -5.04 -21.03
CA THR A 394 3.02 -5.24 -20.38
C THR A 394 3.27 -5.64 -18.93
N VAL A 395 2.92 -4.78 -17.97
CA VAL A 395 3.00 -5.12 -16.55
C VAL A 395 1.74 -5.91 -16.18
N SER A 396 1.85 -7.24 -16.16
CA SER A 396 0.73 -8.12 -15.76
C SER A 396 0.46 -8.08 -14.25
N SER A 397 1.49 -7.80 -13.44
CA SER A 397 1.32 -7.44 -12.04
C SER A 397 2.52 -6.70 -11.45
N ALA A 398 2.27 -5.71 -10.59
CA ALA A 398 3.32 -4.99 -9.85
C ALA A 398 2.83 -4.57 -8.47
N LEU A 399 3.77 -4.39 -7.52
CA LEU A 399 3.50 -3.63 -6.31
C LEU A 399 3.10 -2.21 -6.67
N SER A 400 2.13 -1.63 -5.95
CA SER A 400 1.58 -0.31 -6.29
C SER A 400 0.84 0.34 -5.12
N SER A 401 0.89 1.66 -5.03
CA SER A 401 -0.02 2.45 -4.17
C SER A 401 -1.22 2.92 -4.98
N VAL A 402 -2.30 2.15 -4.99
CA VAL A 402 -3.43 2.36 -5.88
C VAL A 402 -4.37 3.43 -5.33
N VAL A 403 -4.75 4.38 -6.19
CA VAL A 403 -5.82 5.35 -5.92
C VAL A 403 -7.12 4.76 -6.44
N LEU A 404 -8.10 4.59 -5.55
CA LEU A 404 -9.42 4.07 -5.91
C LEU A 404 -10.32 5.16 -6.47
N ASP A 405 -11.19 4.81 -7.41
CA ASP A 405 -12.17 5.73 -7.97
C ASP A 405 -13.29 6.03 -6.94
N PRO A 406 -13.54 7.30 -6.60
CA PRO A 406 -14.52 7.65 -5.57
C PRO A 406 -15.96 7.21 -5.88
N VAL A 407 -16.34 7.12 -7.16
CA VAL A 407 -17.68 6.66 -7.56
C VAL A 407 -17.81 5.16 -7.32
N GLN A 408 -16.82 4.39 -7.77
CA GLN A 408 -16.76 2.94 -7.53
C GLN A 408 -16.71 2.60 -6.04
N ILE A 409 -15.93 3.35 -5.24
CA ILE A 409 -15.90 3.20 -3.78
C ILE A 409 -17.30 3.37 -3.20
N LYS A 410 -18.01 4.44 -3.57
CA LYS A 410 -19.33 4.73 -3.01
C LYS A 410 -20.36 3.66 -3.38
N GLU A 411 -20.32 3.19 -4.63
CA GLU A 411 -21.19 2.12 -5.13
C GLU A 411 -20.95 0.82 -4.36
N LEU A 412 -19.71 0.34 -4.29
CA LEU A 412 -19.37 -0.90 -3.59
C LEU A 412 -19.57 -0.80 -2.07
N ALA A 413 -19.20 0.32 -1.46
CA ALA A 413 -19.44 0.51 -0.03
C ALA A 413 -20.94 0.49 0.32
N SER A 414 -21.82 0.88 -0.62
CA SER A 414 -23.27 0.85 -0.40
C SER A 414 -23.86 -0.57 -0.34
N THR A 415 -23.18 -1.55 -0.94
CA THR A 415 -23.59 -2.97 -0.88
C THR A 415 -22.98 -3.71 0.30
N ILE A 416 -21.99 -3.12 0.99
CA ILE A 416 -21.38 -3.70 2.19
C ILE A 416 -22.18 -3.26 3.42
N PRO A 417 -22.66 -4.20 4.25
CA PRO A 417 -23.33 -3.88 5.50
C PRO A 417 -22.45 -3.07 6.44
N ASP A 418 -23.07 -2.20 7.25
CA ASP A 418 -22.35 -1.52 8.33
C ASP A 418 -21.95 -2.54 9.42
N PHE A 419 -20.78 -2.31 10.00
CA PHE A 419 -20.29 -3.02 11.17
C PHE A 419 -21.07 -2.49 12.39
N LYS A 420 -21.83 -3.38 13.04
CA LYS A 420 -22.69 -3.04 14.17
C LYS A 420 -21.95 -2.98 15.49
#